data_AF-A0A925WWG3-F1
#
_entry.id   AF-A0A925WWG3-F1
#
_cell.length_a   1.000
_cell.length_b   1.000
_cell.length_c   1.000
_cell.angle_alpha   90.00
_cell.angle_beta   90.00
_cell.angle_gamma   90.00
#
_symmetry.space_group_name_H-M   'P 1'
#
loop_
_entity.id
_entity.type
_entity.pdbx_description
1 polymer ?
#
loop_
_entity_poly.entity_id
_entity_poly.type
_entity_poly.pdbx_seq_one_letter_code
_entity_poly.pdbx_strand_id
1 'polypeptide(L)'
;MTTTATEVPLVELEMRPDLPAQTIAVYNPDLQMRDYDASSNVFNMSFQPTPREPGSLRLTLAPMIRSHRKHFQFTQLNNETELQYISPETFYDLKLRVDIPRDRFFIVMPSADARFETSVGRAFLTKDGPLDRLEQILLIIPRAMTNEAK
;
A
#
# COMPACT_ATOMS: atom_id res chain seq x y z
N MET A 1 11.99 -10.12 -31.45
CA MET A 1 11.02 -10.65 -30.47
C MET A 1 10.29 -9.48 -29.86
N THR A 2 9.00 -9.34 -30.15
CA THR A 2 8.17 -8.24 -29.63
C THR A 2 7.60 -8.71 -28.30
N THR A 3 8.14 -8.22 -27.19
CA THR A 3 7.63 -8.52 -25.85
C THR A 3 6.40 -7.63 -25.61
N THR A 4 5.20 -8.12 -25.93
CA THR A 4 3.95 -7.48 -25.48
C THR A 4 3.86 -7.69 -23.98
N ALA A 5 4.20 -6.65 -23.23
CA ALA A 5 4.15 -6.69 -21.79
C ALA A 5 2.70 -6.42 -21.34
N THR A 6 2.10 -7.43 -20.72
CA THR A 6 0.73 -7.38 -20.20
C THR A 6 0.71 -6.58 -18.91
N GLU A 7 -0.31 -5.74 -18.72
CA GLU A 7 -0.57 -5.12 -17.42
C GLU A 7 -0.78 -6.22 -16.38
N VAL A 8 -0.04 -6.12 -15.27
CA VAL A 8 -0.16 -7.08 -14.17
C VAL A 8 -1.30 -6.61 -13.27
N PRO A 9 -2.24 -7.49 -12.88
CA PRO A 9 -3.28 -7.15 -11.93
C PRO A 9 -2.67 -6.63 -10.62
N LEU A 10 -3.43 -5.81 -9.90
CA LEU A 10 -3.03 -5.25 -8.63
C LEU A 10 -2.55 -6.36 -7.68
N VAL A 11 -1.31 -6.26 -7.21
CA VAL A 11 -0.73 -7.17 -6.23
C VAL A 11 -0.90 -6.53 -4.85
N GLU A 12 -1.63 -7.21 -3.98
CA GLU A 12 -1.75 -6.82 -2.59
C GLU A 12 -0.70 -7.56 -1.75
N LEU A 13 0.15 -6.80 -1.06
CA LEU A 13 1.15 -7.33 -0.14
C LEU A 13 0.74 -6.98 1.28
N GLU A 14 0.31 -7.98 2.05
CA GLU A 14 -0.01 -7.80 3.46
C GLU A 14 1.26 -7.58 4.28
N MET A 15 1.30 -6.48 5.04
CA MET A 15 2.46 -6.06 5.83
C MET A 15 2.28 -6.35 7.31
N ARG A 16 1.09 -6.05 7.83
CA ARG A 16 0.73 -6.26 9.24
C ARG A 16 -0.77 -6.60 9.34
N PRO A 17 -1.12 -7.87 9.54
CA PRO A 17 -2.52 -8.28 9.71
C PRO A 17 -3.04 -7.98 11.11
N ASP A 18 -4.37 -7.91 11.24
CA ASP A 18 -5.14 -8.03 12.49
C ASP A 18 -4.69 -7.11 13.63
N LEU A 19 -4.42 -5.84 13.29
CA LEU A 19 -4.14 -4.79 14.26
C LEU A 19 -5.41 -4.47 15.06
N PRO A 20 -5.40 -4.53 16.40
CA PRO A 20 -6.58 -4.21 17.20
C PRO A 20 -6.96 -2.72 17.07
N ALA A 21 -5.96 -1.85 17.01
CA ALA A 21 -6.11 -0.44 16.73
C ALA A 21 -4.81 0.12 16.15
N GLN A 22 -4.91 1.19 15.35
CA GLN A 22 -3.77 1.94 14.86
C GLN A 22 -4.14 3.41 14.65
N THR A 23 -3.24 4.31 15.04
CA THR A 23 -3.34 5.74 14.72
C THR A 23 -2.29 6.09 13.67
N ILE A 24 -2.70 6.74 12.58
CA ILE A 24 -1.79 7.27 11.56
C ILE A 24 -1.86 8.79 11.53
N ALA A 25 -0.67 9.40 11.51
CA ALA A 25 -0.47 10.81 11.30
C ALA A 25 0.01 11.04 9.86
N VAL A 26 -0.75 11.85 9.12
CA VAL A 26 -0.46 12.27 7.76
C VAL A 26 -0.24 13.76 7.74
N TYR A 27 0.84 14.20 7.08
CA TYR A 27 1.10 15.62 6.87
C TYR A 27 0.84 15.98 5.40
N ASN A 28 -0.26 16.67 5.11
CA ASN A 28 -0.58 17.17 3.77
C ASN A 28 -1.79 18.15 3.74
N PRO A 29 -1.62 19.48 3.62
CA PRO A 29 -0.55 20.35 4.12
C PRO A 29 -0.62 20.56 5.66
N ASP A 30 -1.71 20.15 6.29
CA ASP A 30 -1.90 20.13 7.74
C ASP A 30 -1.64 18.72 8.30
N LEU A 31 -1.43 18.63 9.61
CA LEU A 31 -1.34 17.35 10.31
C LEU A 31 -2.75 16.78 10.52
N GLN A 32 -3.07 15.71 9.83
CA GLN A 32 -4.28 14.91 10.04
C GLN A 32 -3.91 13.66 10.83
N MET A 33 -4.60 13.42 11.93
CA MET A 33 -4.50 12.18 12.69
C MET A 33 -5.78 11.38 12.52
N ARG A 34 -5.64 10.08 12.32
CA ARG A 34 -6.78 9.19 12.13
C ARG A 34 -6.56 7.86 12.81
N ASP A 35 -7.60 7.40 13.50
CA ASP A 35 -7.63 6.12 14.20
C ASP A 35 -8.38 5.08 13.37
N TYR A 36 -7.84 3.86 13.40
CA TYR A 36 -8.40 2.67 12.75
C TYR A 36 -8.54 1.58 13.79
N ASP A 37 -9.75 1.12 14.03
CA ASP A 37 -10.01 -0.08 14.82
C ASP A 37 -9.99 -1.32 13.92
N ALA A 38 -9.49 -2.43 14.47
CA ALA A 38 -9.47 -3.75 13.84
C ALA A 38 -9.05 -3.69 12.37
N SER A 39 -7.78 -3.40 12.08
CA SER A 39 -7.31 -3.11 10.72
C SER A 39 -6.14 -3.98 10.26
N SER A 40 -5.86 -3.97 8.96
CA SER A 40 -4.65 -4.55 8.37
C SER A 40 -3.92 -3.54 7.51
N ASN A 41 -2.60 -3.58 7.52
CA ASN A 41 -1.75 -2.76 6.65
C ASN A 41 -1.35 -3.55 5.41
N VAL A 42 -1.63 -2.99 4.24
CA VAL A 42 -1.45 -3.63 2.93
C VAL A 42 -0.74 -2.66 1.99
N PHE A 43 0.27 -3.13 1.25
CA PHE A 43 0.79 -2.42 0.10
C PHE A 43 0.11 -2.88 -1.18
N ASN A 44 -0.52 -1.95 -1.87
CA ASN A 44 -1.06 -2.17 -3.20
C ASN A 44 0.02 -1.81 -4.22
N MET A 45 0.38 -2.78 -5.06
CA MET A 45 1.40 -2.64 -6.09
C MET A 45 0.81 -2.90 -7.47
N SER A 46 1.07 -2.01 -8.42
CA SER A 46 0.79 -2.27 -9.83
C SER A 46 2.03 -2.03 -10.68
N PHE A 47 2.13 -2.82 -11.74
CA PHE A 47 3.28 -2.85 -12.62
C PHE A 47 2.82 -2.68 -14.06
N GLN A 48 3.38 -1.70 -14.74
CA GLN A 48 3.06 -1.40 -16.13
C GLN A 48 4.34 -1.19 -16.93
N PRO A 49 4.38 -1.58 -18.21
CA PRO A 49 5.49 -1.22 -19.10
C PRO A 49 5.50 0.30 -19.32
N THR A 50 6.70 0.89 -19.40
CA THR A 50 6.79 2.33 -19.66
C THR A 50 6.54 2.63 -21.14
N PRO A 51 5.60 3.53 -21.51
CA PRO A 51 5.19 3.72 -22.92
C PRO A 51 6.28 4.22 -23.88
N ARG A 52 7.37 4.81 -23.37
CA ARG A 52 8.43 5.47 -24.18
C ARG A 52 9.84 4.98 -23.87
N GLU A 53 10.00 4.06 -22.93
CA GLU A 53 11.29 3.53 -22.50
C GLU A 53 11.22 2.00 -22.45
N PRO A 54 11.47 1.33 -23.60
CA PRO A 54 11.45 -0.12 -23.68
C PRO A 54 12.40 -0.75 -22.65
N GLY A 55 11.89 -1.73 -21.90
CA GLY A 55 12.63 -2.38 -20.83
C GLY A 55 12.52 -1.70 -19.46
N SER A 56 11.98 -0.49 -19.36
CA SER A 56 11.68 0.16 -18.08
C SER A 56 10.30 -0.26 -17.55
N LEU A 57 10.22 -0.48 -16.24
CA LEU A 57 9.00 -0.88 -15.52
C LEU A 57 8.45 0.28 -14.69
N ARG A 58 7.23 0.70 -14.98
CA ARG A 58 6.49 1.63 -14.12
C ARG A 58 5.89 0.88 -12.94
N LEU A 59 6.38 1.18 -11.75
CA LEU A 59 5.81 0.74 -10.48
C LEU A 59 4.89 1.84 -9.94
N THR A 60 3.68 1.46 -9.52
CA THR A 60 2.87 2.26 -8.60
C THR A 60 2.75 1.50 -7.28
N LEU A 61 3.13 2.14 -6.18
CA LEU A 61 3.05 1.61 -4.82
C LEU A 61 2.15 2.52 -3.98
N ALA A 62 1.19 1.93 -3.27
CA ALA A 62 0.29 2.65 -2.37
C ALA A 62 0.15 1.91 -1.03
N PRO A 63 0.63 2.48 0.09
CA PRO A 63 0.31 1.99 1.42
C PRO A 63 -1.17 2.23 1.71
N MET A 64 -1.87 1.18 2.12
CA MET A 64 -3.30 1.17 2.40
C MET A 64 -3.57 0.54 3.76
N ILE A 65 -4.40 1.21 4.55
CA ILE A 65 -4.95 0.63 5.78
C ILE A 65 -6.35 0.14 5.44
N ARG A 66 -6.62 -1.13 5.75
CA ARG A 66 -7.90 -1.79 5.55
C ARG A 66 -8.56 -1.97 6.91
N SER A 67 -9.61 -1.19 7.21
CA SER A 67 -10.39 -1.42 8.43
C SER A 67 -11.32 -2.63 8.27
N HIS A 68 -11.34 -3.55 9.23
CA HIS A 68 -12.29 -4.68 9.25
C HIS A 68 -13.59 -4.32 9.96
N ARG A 69 -13.63 -3.18 10.65
CA ARG A 69 -14.81 -2.73 11.40
C ARG A 69 -15.89 -2.29 10.43
N LYS A 70 -17.06 -2.91 10.57
CA LYS A 70 -18.23 -2.62 9.73
C LYS A 70 -19.15 -1.73 10.56
N HIS A 71 -19.45 -0.55 10.07
CA HIS A 71 -20.29 0.43 10.77
C HIS A 71 -21.61 0.60 10.04
N PHE A 72 -22.65 0.86 10.82
CA PHE A 72 -23.98 1.16 10.31
C PHE A 72 -24.04 2.65 10.00
N GLN A 73 -24.27 2.99 8.73
CA GLN A 73 -24.61 4.35 8.36
C GLN A 73 -26.12 4.44 8.19
N PHE A 74 -26.74 5.36 8.93
CA PHE A 74 -28.15 5.71 8.76
C PHE A 74 -28.24 6.82 7.72
N THR A 75 -28.69 6.48 6.51
CA THR A 75 -29.01 7.46 5.48
C THR A 75 -30.51 7.64 5.41
N GLN A 76 -30.98 8.87 5.64
CA GLN A 76 -32.38 9.22 5.40
C GLN A 76 -32.53 9.57 3.91
N LEU A 77 -33.14 8.65 3.16
CA LEU A 77 -33.56 8.91 1.79
C LEU A 77 -35.08 8.69 1.75
N ASN A 78 -35.85 9.71 1.35
CA ASN A 78 -37.31 9.64 1.22
C ASN A 78 -38.08 9.19 2.49
N ASN A 79 -37.70 9.68 3.68
CA ASN A 79 -38.30 9.28 4.98
C ASN A 79 -38.17 7.79 5.33
N GLU A 80 -37.40 7.02 4.57
CA GLU A 80 -37.03 5.65 4.93
C GLU A 80 -35.61 5.65 5.52
N THR A 81 -35.43 4.84 6.56
CA THR A 81 -34.11 4.65 7.18
C THR A 81 -33.45 3.47 6.50
N GLU A 82 -32.53 3.73 5.58
CA GLU A 82 -31.74 2.68 4.96
C GLU A 82 -30.51 2.40 5.83
N LEU A 83 -30.33 1.13 6.17
CA LEU A 83 -29.26 0.66 7.04
C LEU A 83 -28.13 0.13 6.14
N GLN A 84 -27.23 1.03 5.74
CA GLN A 84 -26.16 0.65 4.80
C GLN A 84 -24.96 0.08 5.54
N TYR A 85 -24.44 -1.01 5.00
CA TYR A 85 -23.26 -1.68 5.51
C TYR A 85 -22.03 -1.21 4.74
N ILE A 86 -21.18 -0.41 5.38
CA ILE A 86 -20.01 0.14 4.71
C ILE A 86 -18.84 -0.83 4.83
N SER A 87 -18.33 -1.23 3.67
CA SER A 87 -17.17 -2.09 3.50
C SER A 87 -15.89 -1.44 4.07
N PRO A 88 -14.84 -2.23 4.33
CA PRO A 88 -13.54 -1.74 4.79
C PRO A 88 -13.14 -0.40 4.18
N GLU A 89 -12.91 0.59 5.04
CA GLU A 89 -12.41 1.86 4.57
C GLU A 89 -10.94 1.69 4.19
N THR A 90 -10.63 2.12 2.96
CA THR A 90 -9.28 2.19 2.45
C THR A 90 -8.80 3.62 2.63
N PHE A 91 -7.91 3.82 3.60
CA PHE A 91 -7.29 5.12 3.77
C PHE A 91 -5.86 5.10 3.26
N TYR A 92 -5.54 6.22 2.63
CA TYR A 92 -4.25 6.66 2.16
C TYR A 92 -3.88 6.25 0.73
N ASP A 93 -3.52 7.28 -0.04
CA ASP A 93 -3.16 7.20 -1.45
C ASP A 93 -1.86 7.97 -1.67
N LEU A 94 -0.80 7.62 -0.92
CA LEU A 94 0.56 7.96 -1.36
C LEU A 94 0.87 7.10 -2.59
N LYS A 95 0.40 7.56 -3.76
CA LYS A 95 0.75 6.96 -5.04
C LYS A 95 2.19 7.31 -5.37
N LEU A 96 3.11 6.54 -4.80
CA LEU A 96 4.48 6.55 -5.28
C LEU A 96 4.45 5.91 -6.68
N ARG A 97 4.77 6.71 -7.69
CA ARG A 97 4.95 6.25 -9.06
C ARG A 97 6.39 6.45 -9.47
N VAL A 98 7.06 5.37 -9.87
CA VAL A 98 8.46 5.40 -10.29
C VAL A 98 8.69 4.49 -11.49
N ASP A 99 9.47 4.96 -12.45
CA ASP A 99 9.91 4.17 -13.59
C ASP A 99 11.28 3.57 -13.24
N ILE A 100 11.39 2.24 -13.30
CA ILE A 100 12.57 1.47 -12.88
C ILE A 100 13.20 0.82 -14.11
N PRO A 101 14.42 1.24 -14.51
CA PRO A 101 15.16 0.60 -15.60
C PRO A 101 15.46 -0.89 -15.32
N ARG A 102 15.57 -1.71 -16.37
CA ARG A 102 15.75 -3.17 -16.28
C ARG A 102 17.01 -3.60 -15.51
N ASP A 103 18.07 -2.81 -15.58
CA ASP A 103 19.37 -3.04 -14.97
C ASP A 103 19.49 -2.44 -13.56
N ARG A 104 18.40 -1.87 -13.05
CA ARG A 104 18.34 -1.25 -11.73
C ARG A 104 17.31 -1.94 -10.85
N PHE A 105 17.41 -1.67 -9.56
CA PHE A 105 16.43 -2.09 -8.58
C PHE A 105 15.91 -0.86 -7.84
N PHE A 106 14.74 -1.00 -7.24
CA PHE A 106 14.12 0.04 -6.43
C PHE A 106 13.97 -0.46 -4.99
N ILE A 107 14.34 0.38 -4.03
CA ILE A 107 14.27 0.07 -2.61
C ILE A 107 13.28 1.02 -1.95
N VAL A 108 12.36 0.46 -1.17
CA VAL A 108 11.52 1.22 -0.24
C VAL A 108 11.89 0.81 1.18
N MET A 109 12.30 1.79 1.98
CA MET A 109 12.73 1.59 3.36
C MET A 109 12.13 2.66 4.27
N PRO A 110 12.07 2.41 5.59
CA PRO A 110 11.66 3.45 6.54
C PRO A 110 12.61 4.66 6.49
N SER A 111 12.06 5.86 6.67
CA SER A 111 12.87 7.07 6.90
C SER A 111 13.22 7.20 8.39
N ALA A 112 14.04 8.19 8.73
CA ALA A 112 14.34 8.52 10.13
C ALA A 112 13.07 8.86 10.94
N ASP A 113 12.01 9.34 10.28
CA ASP A 113 10.72 9.65 10.91
C ASP A 113 9.92 8.39 11.27
N ALA A 114 10.32 7.21 10.78
CA ALA A 114 9.74 5.92 11.20
C ALA A 114 9.99 5.61 12.70
N ARG A 115 10.75 6.43 13.41
CA ARG A 115 10.81 6.41 14.87
C ARG A 115 9.48 6.78 15.52
N PHE A 116 8.68 7.64 14.88
CA PHE A 116 7.41 8.11 15.41
C PHE A 116 6.32 7.04 15.27
N GLU A 117 5.60 6.79 16.36
CA GLU A 117 4.60 5.71 16.46
C GLU A 117 3.49 5.80 15.42
N THR A 118 3.09 7.02 15.09
CA THR A 118 2.00 7.33 14.17
C THR A 118 2.45 7.52 12.73
N SER A 119 3.75 7.35 12.42
CA SER A 119 4.24 7.52 11.06
C SER A 119 3.86 6.34 10.16
N VAL A 120 3.60 6.63 8.88
CA VAL A 120 3.34 5.62 7.86
C VAL A 120 4.53 4.68 7.69
N GLY A 121 5.76 5.22 7.73
CA GLY A 121 6.98 4.41 7.66
C GLY A 121 7.04 3.35 8.77
N ARG A 122 6.73 3.73 10.02
CA ARG A 122 6.68 2.77 11.13
C ARG A 122 5.57 1.74 10.95
N ALA A 123 4.37 2.22 10.58
CA ALA A 123 3.18 1.40 10.44
C ALA A 123 3.34 0.26 9.41
N PHE A 124 4.07 0.49 8.33
CA PHE A 124 4.19 -0.44 7.21
C PHE A 124 5.53 -1.15 7.13
N LEU A 125 6.62 -0.49 7.53
CA LEU A 125 7.99 -0.95 7.27
C LEU A 125 8.78 -1.22 8.55
N THR A 126 8.13 -1.26 9.71
CA THR A 126 8.78 -1.70 10.96
C THR A 126 7.96 -2.76 11.68
N LYS A 127 8.64 -3.65 12.39
CA LYS A 127 8.06 -4.71 13.21
C LYS A 127 8.70 -4.66 14.60
N ASP A 128 7.88 -4.75 15.63
CA ASP A 128 8.38 -4.84 17.00
C ASP A 128 8.75 -6.31 17.26
N GLY A 129 10.04 -6.58 17.49
CA GLY A 129 10.56 -7.89 17.90
C GLY A 129 10.64 -8.03 19.42
N PRO A 130 11.02 -9.21 19.94
CA PRO A 130 11.07 -9.46 21.39
C PRO A 130 12.06 -8.58 22.16
N LEU A 131 13.15 -8.18 21.49
CA LEU A 131 14.24 -7.41 22.08
C LEU A 131 14.48 -6.09 21.34
N ASP A 132 14.31 -6.11 20.01
CA ASP A 132 14.62 -4.98 19.14
C ASP A 132 13.50 -4.70 18.13
N ARG A 133 13.47 -3.46 17.65
CA ARG A 133 12.64 -3.07 16.51
C ARG A 133 13.36 -3.46 15.22
N LEU A 134 12.68 -4.22 14.37
CA LEU A 134 13.17 -4.63 13.07
C LEU A 134 12.62 -3.72 11.97
N GLU A 135 13.50 -3.27 11.09
CA GLU A 135 13.11 -2.57 9.86
C GLU A 135 12.91 -3.59 8.73
N GLN A 136 11.85 -3.39 7.97
CA GLN A 136 11.52 -4.18 6.78
C GLN A 136 11.73 -3.32 5.54
N ILE A 137 12.39 -3.89 4.54
CA ILE A 137 12.69 -3.23 3.28
C ILE A 137 11.96 -3.96 2.16
N LEU A 138 11.37 -3.21 1.23
CA LEU A 138 10.86 -3.75 -0.03
C LEU A 138 11.93 -3.57 -1.10
N LEU A 139 12.43 -4.68 -1.64
CA LEU A 139 13.38 -4.71 -2.75
C LEU A 139 12.65 -5.16 -4.03
N ILE A 140 12.58 -4.27 -5.01
CA ILE A 140 11.86 -4.49 -6.26
C ILE A 140 12.87 -4.59 -7.40
N ILE A 141 12.90 -5.75 -8.05
CA ILE A 141 13.84 -6.07 -9.13
C ILE A 141 13.03 -6.36 -10.40
N PRO A 142 13.02 -5.46 -11.39
CA PRO A 142 12.37 -5.72 -12.67
C PRO A 142 13.02 -6.93 -13.37
N ARG A 143 12.23 -7.97 -13.64
CA ARG A 143 12.67 -9.11 -14.44
C ARG A 143 11.77 -9.28 -15.65
N ALA A 144 12.38 -9.48 -16.81
CA ALA A 144 11.64 -9.90 -17.99
C ALA A 144 11.19 -11.34 -17.76
N MET A 145 9.88 -11.56 -17.77
CA MET A 145 9.32 -12.92 -17.84
C MET A 145 9.54 -13.43 -19.25
N THR A 146 10.46 -14.39 -19.42
CA THR A 146 10.49 -15.19 -20.63
C THR A 146 9.35 -16.17 -20.50
N ASN A 147 8.27 -15.97 -21.26
CA ASN A 147 7.25 -17.01 -21.41
C ASN A 147 7.92 -18.15 -22.17
N GLU A 148 8.51 -19.10 -21.43
CA GLU A 148 8.81 -20.40 -21.99
C GLU A 148 7.46 -21.03 -22.33
N ALA A 149 7.16 -21.07 -23.62
CA ALA A 149 5.98 -21.76 -24.13
C ALA A 149 6.09 -23.23 -23.67
N LYS A 150 5.21 -23.63 -22.75
CA LYS A 150 4.94 -25.04 -22.46
C LYS A 150 4.06 -25.63 -23.55
#